data_AF-A0A957RF52-F1
#
_entry.id   AF-A0A957RF52-F1
#
_cell.length_a   1.000
_cell.length_b   1.000
_cell.length_c   1.000
_cell.angle_alpha   90.00
_cell.angle_beta   90.00
_cell.angle_gamma   90.00
#
_symmetry.space_group_name_H-M   'P 1'
#
loop_
_entity.id
_entity.type
_entity.pdbx_description
1 polymer ?
#
loop_
_entity_poly.entity_id
_entity_poly.type
_entity_poly.pdbx_seq_one_letter_code
_entity_poly.pdbx_strand_id
1 'polypeptide(L)'
;MDAVTLWTYIIVALTFIAYIYIGYSNRVRDTKGFYVAGQGVPAIANGAATAADWMSAASFISMAGLISFLGYDGTIYLVGWTGGYVLLALLLAPYLRKFGKYTVPDFVGDRYYSQFARVLAAVATVVVSLTYVAGQMRGVGIVFSRFLGVNINLGVLIGMVIVAFFAILGGMKGITWTQVAQYGVLILAYLIPAVAIGIIITGIPIPQLAFTFGDIIPKLNMAQLS
;
A
#
# COMPACT_ATOMS: atom_id res chain seq x y z
N MET A 1 26.26 -1.48 18.35
CA MET A 1 25.08 -0.99 17.62
C MET A 1 24.97 0.50 17.87
N ASP A 2 24.88 1.29 16.82
CA ASP A 2 24.52 2.70 16.89
C ASP A 2 23.06 2.85 17.33
N ALA A 3 22.73 4.02 17.90
CA ALA A 3 21.39 4.29 18.44
C ALA A 3 20.30 4.17 17.36
N VAL A 4 20.58 4.57 16.12
CA VAL A 4 19.61 4.54 15.01
C VAL A 4 19.25 3.11 14.65
N THR A 5 20.23 2.22 14.51
CA THR A 5 19.99 0.79 14.25
C THR A 5 19.21 0.12 15.39
N LEU A 6 19.50 0.47 16.65
CA LEU A 6 18.75 -0.03 17.80
C LEU A 6 17.27 0.38 17.75
N TRP A 7 17.00 1.67 17.56
CA TRP A 7 15.63 2.17 17.43
C TRP A 7 14.90 1.55 16.25
N THR A 8 15.59 1.32 15.15
CA THR A 8 15.01 0.69 13.97
C THR A 8 14.59 -0.75 14.25
N TYR A 9 15.45 -1.56 14.87
CA TYR A 9 15.07 -2.92 15.23
C TYR A 9 13.91 -2.97 16.24
N ILE A 10 13.89 -2.06 17.22
CA ILE A 10 12.79 -1.97 18.19
C ILE A 10 11.47 -1.64 17.47
N ILE A 11 11.45 -0.61 16.61
CA ILE A 11 10.24 -0.20 15.89
C ILE A 11 9.76 -1.32 14.95
N VAL A 12 10.68 -1.95 14.22
CA VAL A 12 10.35 -3.09 13.33
C VAL A 12 9.78 -4.25 14.14
N ALA A 13 10.43 -4.65 15.24
CA ALA A 13 9.92 -5.74 16.07
C ALA A 13 8.53 -5.42 16.65
N LEU A 14 8.33 -4.21 17.18
CA LEU A 14 7.04 -3.77 17.73
C LEU A 14 5.94 -3.75 16.67
N THR A 15 6.23 -3.26 15.47
CA THR A 15 5.25 -3.22 14.37
C THR A 15 4.88 -4.62 13.91
N PHE A 16 5.86 -5.53 13.75
CA PHE A 16 5.59 -6.94 13.45
C PHE A 16 4.73 -7.60 14.53
N ILE A 17 5.07 -7.44 15.80
CA ILE A 17 4.28 -7.98 16.93
C ILE A 17 2.85 -7.44 16.90
N ALA A 18 2.68 -6.13 16.70
CA ALA A 18 1.36 -5.52 16.61
C ALA A 18 0.53 -6.09 15.45
N TYR A 19 1.13 -6.23 14.27
CA TYR A 19 0.45 -6.79 13.09
C TYR A 19 0.10 -8.27 13.28
N ILE A 20 1.00 -9.07 13.87
CA ILE A 20 0.73 -10.46 14.26
C ILE A 20 -0.45 -10.54 15.22
N TYR A 21 -0.45 -9.69 16.25
CA TYR A 21 -1.50 -9.66 17.25
C TYR A 21 -2.85 -9.29 16.64
N ILE A 22 -2.90 -8.29 15.77
CA ILE A 22 -4.12 -7.87 15.06
C ILE A 22 -4.65 -9.01 14.18
N GLY A 23 -3.76 -9.65 13.40
CA GLY A 23 -4.12 -10.78 12.54
C GLY A 23 -4.66 -11.97 13.34
N TYR A 24 -3.99 -12.34 14.43
CA TYR A 24 -4.42 -13.44 15.31
C TYR A 24 -5.76 -13.15 16.00
N SER A 25 -5.93 -11.94 16.54
CA SER A 25 -7.15 -11.54 17.26
C SER A 25 -8.37 -11.45 16.36
N ASN A 26 -8.17 -11.19 15.07
CA ASN A 26 -9.23 -11.06 14.07
C ASN A 26 -9.42 -12.29 13.18
N ARG A 27 -8.81 -13.44 13.54
CA ARG A 27 -8.91 -14.69 12.76
C ARG A 27 -10.37 -15.08 12.51
N VAL A 28 -10.64 -15.53 11.28
CA VAL A 28 -11.99 -15.89 10.85
C VAL A 28 -12.09 -17.38 10.58
N ARG A 29 -13.20 -18.01 10.95
CA ARG A 29 -13.41 -19.46 10.85
C ARG A 29 -14.33 -19.88 9.70
N ASP A 30 -15.01 -18.94 9.06
CA ASP A 30 -15.99 -19.17 7.99
C ASP A 30 -15.58 -18.49 6.66
N THR A 31 -16.02 -19.07 5.54
CA THR A 31 -15.63 -18.63 4.19
C THR A 31 -16.09 -17.19 3.87
N LYS A 32 -17.29 -16.78 4.32
CA LYS A 32 -17.79 -15.41 4.10
C LYS A 32 -16.97 -14.39 4.88
N GLY A 33 -16.64 -14.69 6.14
CA GLY A 33 -15.78 -13.85 6.94
C GLY A 33 -14.33 -13.82 6.45
N PHE A 34 -13.84 -14.91 5.83
CA PHE A 34 -12.51 -14.96 5.22
C PHE A 34 -12.41 -14.07 3.97
N TYR A 35 -13.43 -14.02 3.10
CA TYR A 35 -13.36 -13.25 1.84
C TYR A 35 -13.93 -11.84 1.88
N VAL A 36 -14.92 -11.55 2.74
CA VAL A 36 -15.59 -10.22 2.77
C VAL A 36 -15.68 -9.61 4.17
N ALA A 37 -15.04 -10.21 5.17
CA ALA A 37 -15.12 -9.77 6.58
C ALA A 37 -16.58 -9.59 7.08
N GLY A 38 -17.52 -10.37 6.53
CA GLY A 38 -18.95 -10.25 6.83
C GLY A 38 -19.57 -8.88 6.48
N GLN A 39 -18.91 -8.05 5.65
CA GLN A 39 -19.28 -6.67 5.35
C GLN A 39 -19.33 -5.72 6.58
N GLY A 40 -18.77 -6.13 7.72
CA GLY A 40 -18.85 -5.39 8.98
C GLY A 40 -17.75 -4.36 9.20
N VAL A 41 -16.84 -4.16 8.24
CA VAL A 41 -15.75 -3.18 8.39
C VAL A 41 -16.26 -1.76 8.11
N PRO A 42 -16.04 -0.79 9.02
CA PRO A 42 -16.42 0.61 8.81
C PRO A 42 -15.83 1.19 7.53
N ALA A 43 -16.55 2.12 6.89
CA ALA A 43 -16.11 2.74 5.63
C ALA A 43 -14.74 3.43 5.75
N ILE A 44 -14.49 4.13 6.86
CA ILE A 44 -13.21 4.80 7.14
C ILE A 44 -12.07 3.78 7.25
N ALA A 45 -12.30 2.64 7.91
CA ALA A 45 -11.31 1.58 8.04
C ALA A 45 -11.01 0.92 6.68
N ASN A 46 -12.02 0.67 5.85
CA ASN A 46 -11.81 0.19 4.48
C ASN A 46 -11.06 1.21 3.61
N GLY A 47 -11.37 2.50 3.77
CA GLY A 47 -10.66 3.59 3.08
C GLY A 47 -9.18 3.65 3.49
N ALA A 48 -8.90 3.61 4.80
CA ALA A 48 -7.53 3.58 5.32
C ALA A 48 -6.77 2.33 4.85
N ALA A 49 -7.43 1.16 4.84
CA ALA A 49 -6.82 -0.07 4.34
C ALA A 49 -6.49 0.01 2.83
N THR A 50 -7.40 0.59 2.04
CA THR A 50 -7.19 0.83 0.60
C THR A 50 -6.06 1.84 0.37
N ALA A 51 -5.97 2.88 1.21
CA ALA A 51 -4.89 3.85 1.15
C ALA A 51 -3.54 3.21 1.50
N ALA A 52 -3.46 2.35 2.53
CA ALA A 52 -2.24 1.60 2.84
C ALA A 52 -1.81 0.69 1.68
N ASP A 53 -2.76 0.02 1.02
CA ASP A 53 -2.49 -0.81 -0.16
C ASP A 53 -1.99 0.04 -1.35
N TRP A 54 -2.57 1.22 -1.56
CA TRP A 54 -2.07 2.18 -2.53
C TRP A 54 -0.62 2.61 -2.21
N MET A 55 -0.28 2.81 -0.93
CA MET A 55 1.06 3.19 -0.45
C MET A 55 2.06 2.02 -0.37
N SER A 56 1.85 0.96 -1.16
CA SER A 56 2.70 -0.23 -1.23
C SER A 56 4.14 0.05 -1.69
N ALA A 57 5.00 -0.99 -1.72
CA ALA A 57 6.39 -0.86 -2.16
C ALA A 57 6.50 -0.34 -3.60
N ALA A 58 5.55 -0.70 -4.47
CA ALA A 58 5.45 -0.15 -5.82
C ALA A 58 5.30 1.37 -5.82
N SER A 59 4.51 1.94 -4.91
CA SER A 59 4.31 3.38 -4.83
C SER A 59 5.45 4.05 -4.06
N PHE A 60 5.81 3.55 -2.88
CA PHE A 60 6.82 4.16 -2.03
C PHE A 60 8.21 4.14 -2.67
N ILE A 61 8.68 2.95 -3.10
CA ILE A 61 10.04 2.77 -3.62
C ILE A 61 10.11 3.20 -5.09
N SER A 62 9.16 2.75 -5.92
CA SER A 62 9.25 3.02 -7.36
C SER A 62 8.92 4.46 -7.72
N MET A 63 7.98 5.14 -7.04
CA MET A 63 7.74 6.57 -7.35
C MET A 63 8.90 7.44 -6.91
N ALA A 64 9.49 7.17 -5.73
CA ALA A 64 10.72 7.86 -5.31
C ALA A 64 11.84 7.66 -6.33
N GLY A 65 12.01 6.42 -6.83
CA GLY A 65 12.96 6.12 -7.90
C GLY A 65 12.65 6.86 -9.19
N LEU A 66 11.43 6.74 -9.72
CA LEU A 66 11.02 7.37 -10.98
C LEU A 66 11.16 8.90 -10.92
N ILE A 67 10.69 9.54 -9.85
CA ILE A 67 10.77 10.99 -9.69
C ILE A 67 12.24 11.43 -9.53
N SER A 68 13.09 10.63 -8.89
CA SER A 68 14.52 10.95 -8.79
C SER A 68 15.24 10.99 -10.16
N PHE A 69 14.77 10.20 -11.13
CA PHE A 69 15.34 10.16 -12.48
C PHE A 69 14.64 11.11 -13.46
N LEU A 70 13.31 11.22 -13.38
CA LEU A 70 12.48 11.98 -14.32
C LEU A 70 12.18 13.42 -13.84
N GLY A 71 12.53 13.74 -12.59
CA GLY A 71 12.23 15.03 -11.99
C GLY A 71 10.72 15.29 -11.91
N TYR A 72 10.33 16.56 -12.12
CA TYR A 72 8.95 17.00 -12.01
C TYR A 72 8.01 16.30 -13.01
N ASP A 73 8.49 15.93 -14.19
CA ASP A 73 7.66 15.24 -15.21
C ASP A 73 7.20 13.86 -14.72
N GLY A 74 7.96 13.23 -13.81
CA GLY A 74 7.58 11.98 -13.16
C GLY A 74 6.32 12.10 -12.28
N THR A 75 5.94 13.31 -11.86
CA THR A 75 4.76 13.54 -11.00
C THR A 75 3.44 13.22 -11.70
N ILE A 76 3.40 13.18 -13.04
CA ILE A 76 2.21 12.78 -13.79
C ILE A 76 1.77 11.34 -13.46
N TYR A 77 2.72 10.45 -13.19
CA TYR A 77 2.43 9.07 -12.79
C TYR A 77 1.74 9.00 -11.43
N LEU A 78 2.10 9.90 -10.51
CA LEU A 78 1.45 10.01 -9.20
C LEU A 78 0.00 10.48 -9.33
N VAL A 79 -0.23 11.54 -10.12
CA VAL A 79 -1.57 12.11 -10.33
C VAL A 79 -2.46 11.13 -11.10
N GLY A 80 -1.96 10.55 -12.19
CA GLY A 80 -2.70 9.59 -13.00
C GLY A 80 -3.10 8.34 -12.23
N TRP A 81 -2.18 7.78 -11.44
CA TRP A 81 -2.47 6.61 -10.61
C TRP A 81 -3.53 6.94 -9.54
N THR A 82 -3.32 8.01 -8.77
CA THR A 82 -4.24 8.41 -7.70
C THR A 82 -5.63 8.73 -8.25
N GLY A 83 -5.69 9.48 -9.37
CA GLY A 83 -6.92 9.77 -10.07
C GLY A 83 -7.64 8.50 -10.54
N GLY A 84 -6.90 7.53 -11.07
CA GLY A 84 -7.44 6.22 -11.45
C GLY A 84 -8.09 5.48 -10.28
N TYR A 85 -7.45 5.47 -9.10
CA TYR A 85 -8.01 4.87 -7.89
C TYR A 85 -9.33 5.54 -7.47
N VAL A 86 -9.39 6.88 -7.51
CA VAL A 86 -10.61 7.64 -7.20
C VAL A 86 -11.72 7.34 -8.20
N LEU A 87 -11.41 7.32 -9.49
CA LEU A 87 -12.38 6.98 -10.54
C LEU A 87 -12.91 5.55 -10.38
N LEU A 88 -12.05 4.57 -10.11
CA LEU A 88 -12.48 3.19 -9.84
C LEU A 88 -13.37 3.10 -8.59
N ALA A 89 -13.00 3.80 -7.52
CA ALA A 89 -13.77 3.82 -6.28
C ALA A 89 -15.17 4.45 -6.46
N LEU A 90 -15.28 5.52 -7.25
CA LEU A 90 -16.56 6.20 -7.48
C LEU A 90 -17.41 5.53 -8.56
N LEU A 91 -16.80 5.03 -9.64
CA LEU A 91 -17.51 4.55 -10.81
C LEU A 91 -17.73 3.05 -10.83
N LEU A 92 -16.89 2.24 -10.18
CA LEU A 92 -16.96 0.78 -10.27
C LEU A 92 -17.40 0.14 -8.94
N ALA A 93 -16.86 0.59 -7.82
CA ALA A 93 -17.16 0.00 -6.51
C ALA A 93 -18.66 -0.02 -6.15
N PRO A 94 -19.48 1.02 -6.43
CA PRO A 94 -20.91 0.98 -6.13
C PRO A 94 -21.67 -0.08 -6.93
N TYR A 95 -21.29 -0.32 -8.19
CA TYR A 95 -21.92 -1.32 -9.05
C TYR A 95 -21.56 -2.73 -8.60
N LEU A 96 -20.28 -2.98 -8.29
CA LEU A 96 -19.83 -4.27 -7.77
C LEU A 96 -20.51 -4.60 -6.43
N ARG A 97 -20.65 -3.61 -5.53
CA ARG A 97 -21.34 -3.79 -4.25
C ARG A 97 -22.82 -4.17 -4.44
N LYS A 98 -23.52 -3.56 -5.41
CA LYS A 98 -24.91 -3.90 -5.73
C LYS A 98 -25.04 -5.29 -6.37
N PHE A 99 -24.03 -5.76 -7.09
CA PHE A 99 -24.02 -7.09 -7.74
C PHE A 99 -23.84 -8.25 -6.75
N GLY A 100 -23.29 -8.01 -5.56
CA GLY A 100 -23.23 -8.98 -4.47
C GLY A 100 -22.33 -10.20 -4.69
N LYS A 101 -21.47 -10.18 -5.72
CA LYS A 101 -20.50 -11.25 -6.03
C LYS A 101 -19.17 -11.01 -5.32
N TYR A 102 -18.44 -12.10 -5.09
CA TYR A 102 -17.17 -12.09 -4.38
C TYR A 102 -15.97 -11.77 -5.28
N THR A 103 -16.09 -11.93 -6.61
CA THR A 103 -14.97 -11.78 -7.55
C THR A 103 -15.34 -10.98 -8.81
N VAL A 104 -14.37 -10.28 -9.39
CA VAL A 104 -14.53 -9.56 -10.67
C VAL A 104 -14.83 -10.51 -11.83
N PRO A 105 -14.20 -11.69 -11.96
CA PRO A 105 -14.55 -12.65 -13.00
C PRO A 105 -16.01 -13.10 -12.95
N ASP A 106 -16.56 -13.36 -11.75
CA ASP A 106 -17.97 -13.72 -11.60
C ASP A 106 -18.89 -12.59 -12.06
N PHE A 107 -18.55 -11.35 -11.72
CA PHE A 107 -19.27 -10.16 -12.20
C PHE A 107 -19.29 -10.11 -13.73
N VAL A 108 -18.14 -10.28 -14.39
CA VAL A 108 -18.04 -10.26 -15.86
C VAL A 108 -18.84 -11.40 -16.47
N GLY A 109 -18.68 -12.62 -15.95
CA GLY A 109 -19.39 -13.80 -16.45
C GLY A 109 -20.90 -13.64 -16.40
N ASP A 110 -21.43 -13.14 -15.29
CA ASP A 110 -22.88 -12.96 -15.11
C ASP A 110 -23.41 -11.74 -15.89
N ARG A 111 -22.64 -10.65 -15.94
CA ARG A 111 -23.02 -9.43 -16.67
C ARG A 111 -23.20 -9.66 -18.18
N TYR A 112 -22.41 -10.58 -18.75
CA TYR A 112 -22.44 -10.92 -20.16
C TYR A 112 -23.04 -12.31 -20.44
N TYR A 113 -23.54 -13.01 -19.42
CA TYR A 113 -24.07 -14.38 -19.52
C TYR A 113 -23.13 -15.35 -20.25
N SER A 114 -21.81 -15.21 -20.03
CA SER A 114 -20.78 -15.91 -20.81
C SER A 114 -19.72 -16.55 -19.91
N GLN A 115 -19.65 -17.88 -19.97
CA GLN A 115 -18.62 -18.63 -19.26
C GLN A 115 -17.22 -18.38 -19.85
N PHE A 116 -17.13 -18.14 -21.15
CA PHE A 116 -15.87 -17.77 -21.79
C PHE A 116 -15.35 -16.43 -21.25
N ALA A 117 -16.23 -15.42 -21.12
CA ALA A 117 -15.87 -14.13 -20.55
C ALA A 117 -15.43 -14.24 -19.08
N ARG A 118 -16.08 -15.12 -18.29
CA ARG A 118 -15.67 -15.42 -16.91
C ARG A 118 -14.26 -15.98 -16.85
N VAL A 119 -13.95 -17.00 -17.67
CA VAL A 119 -12.62 -17.63 -17.70
C VAL A 119 -11.56 -16.63 -18.15
N LEU A 120 -11.83 -15.84 -19.19
CA LEU A 120 -10.90 -14.82 -19.65
C LEU A 120 -10.62 -13.77 -18.56
N ALA A 121 -11.65 -13.30 -17.87
CA ALA A 121 -11.50 -12.37 -16.76
C ALA A 121 -10.73 -12.99 -15.58
N ALA A 122 -10.93 -14.28 -15.29
CA ALA A 122 -10.18 -15.00 -14.27
C ALA A 122 -8.69 -15.10 -14.61
N VAL A 123 -8.37 -15.48 -15.85
CA VAL A 123 -6.97 -15.53 -16.34
C VAL A 123 -6.33 -14.15 -16.26
N ALA A 124 -7.02 -13.11 -16.74
CA ALA A 124 -6.52 -11.73 -16.66
C ALA A 124 -6.27 -11.30 -15.21
N THR A 125 -7.19 -11.62 -14.29
CA THR A 125 -7.06 -11.32 -12.86
C THR A 125 -5.82 -12.00 -12.26
N VAL A 126 -5.58 -13.28 -12.59
CA VAL A 126 -4.42 -14.03 -12.12
C VAL A 126 -3.11 -13.42 -12.66
N VAL A 127 -3.04 -13.13 -13.96
CA VAL A 127 -1.84 -12.56 -14.60
C VAL A 127 -1.48 -11.20 -13.99
N VAL A 128 -2.46 -10.31 -13.84
CA VAL A 128 -2.24 -9.00 -13.22
C VAL A 128 -1.81 -9.15 -11.76
N SER A 129 -2.46 -10.03 -11.00
CA SER A 129 -2.13 -10.27 -9.59
C SER A 129 -0.72 -10.83 -9.42
N LEU A 130 -0.31 -11.81 -10.23
CA LEU A 130 1.03 -12.39 -10.18
C LEU A 130 2.11 -11.36 -10.53
N THR A 131 1.87 -10.54 -11.56
CA THR A 131 2.79 -9.47 -11.96
C THR A 131 2.97 -8.47 -10.82
N TYR A 132 1.88 -8.07 -10.19
CA TYR A 132 1.90 -7.15 -9.06
C TYR A 132 2.64 -7.74 -7.85
N VAL A 133 2.28 -8.97 -7.45
CA VAL A 133 2.93 -9.66 -6.33
C VAL A 133 4.43 -9.86 -6.57
N ALA A 134 4.85 -10.20 -7.79
CA ALA A 134 6.27 -10.33 -8.11
C ALA A 134 7.05 -9.03 -7.87
N GLY A 135 6.49 -7.89 -8.29
CA GLY A 135 7.06 -6.57 -8.03
C GLY A 135 7.14 -6.24 -6.55
N GLN A 136 6.05 -6.47 -5.80
CA GLN A 136 6.01 -6.25 -4.34
C GLN A 136 7.04 -7.12 -3.62
N MET A 137 7.15 -8.39 -4.00
CA MET A 137 8.08 -9.33 -3.39
C MET A 137 9.54 -8.92 -3.61
N ARG A 138 9.86 -8.32 -4.77
CA ARG A 138 11.18 -7.73 -4.99
C ARG A 138 11.45 -6.56 -4.03
N GLY A 139 10.46 -5.69 -3.82
CA GLY A 139 10.52 -4.61 -2.83
C GLY A 139 10.78 -5.13 -1.41
N VAL A 140 10.04 -6.14 -0.98
CA VAL A 140 10.25 -6.84 0.30
C VAL A 140 11.67 -7.39 0.40
N GLY A 141 12.17 -8.05 -0.65
CA GLY A 141 13.53 -8.58 -0.68
C GLY A 141 14.61 -7.51 -0.54
N ILE A 142 14.45 -6.34 -1.18
CA ILE A 142 15.37 -5.21 -1.03
C ILE A 142 15.40 -4.76 0.44
N VAL A 143 14.24 -4.57 1.04
CA VAL A 143 14.12 -4.16 2.45
C VAL A 143 14.76 -5.20 3.39
N PHE A 144 14.42 -6.48 3.25
CA PHE A 144 14.95 -7.54 4.10
C PHE A 144 16.46 -7.76 3.92
N SER A 145 16.97 -7.64 2.69
CA SER A 145 18.42 -7.75 2.44
C SER A 145 19.23 -6.69 3.18
N ARG A 146 18.69 -5.46 3.26
CA ARG A 146 19.32 -4.36 3.98
C ARG A 146 19.31 -4.57 5.49
N PHE A 147 18.22 -5.13 6.04
CA PHE A 147 18.06 -5.30 7.49
C PHE A 147 18.73 -6.54 8.06
N LEU A 148 18.66 -7.66 7.33
CA LEU A 148 19.19 -8.95 7.77
C LEU A 148 20.62 -9.20 7.27
N GLY A 149 21.15 -8.34 6.39
CA GLY A 149 22.46 -8.52 5.77
C GLY A 149 22.56 -9.73 4.83
N VAL A 150 21.42 -10.23 4.36
CA VAL A 150 21.32 -11.39 3.46
C VAL A 150 21.24 -10.95 2.00
N ASN A 151 21.46 -11.88 1.06
CA ASN A 151 21.24 -11.58 -0.35
C ASN A 151 19.74 -11.29 -0.63
N ILE A 152 19.46 -10.55 -1.70
CA ILE A 152 18.08 -10.13 -2.01
C ILE A 152 17.16 -11.35 -2.22
N ASN A 153 17.64 -12.40 -2.90
CA ASN A 153 16.81 -13.58 -3.18
C ASN A 153 16.38 -14.31 -1.89
N LEU A 154 17.28 -14.43 -0.90
CA LEU A 154 16.93 -14.98 0.41
C LEU A 154 16.00 -14.02 1.17
N GLY A 155 16.22 -12.71 1.07
CA GLY A 155 15.29 -11.70 1.60
C GLY A 155 13.87 -11.84 1.03
N VAL A 156 13.74 -12.07 -0.29
CA VAL A 156 12.46 -12.36 -0.95
C VAL A 156 11.84 -13.63 -0.37
N LEU A 157 12.61 -14.72 -0.25
CA LEU A 157 12.11 -15.99 0.28
C LEU A 157 11.58 -15.86 1.71
N ILE A 158 12.34 -15.21 2.60
CA ILE A 158 11.92 -14.94 3.97
C ILE A 158 10.62 -14.12 3.99
N GLY A 159 10.57 -13.05 3.19
CA GLY A 159 9.38 -12.23 3.03
C GLY A 159 8.16 -13.02 2.55
N MET A 160 8.33 -13.93 1.57
CA MET A 160 7.24 -14.74 1.04
C MET A 160 6.65 -15.65 2.12
N VAL A 161 7.49 -16.32 2.89
CA VAL A 161 7.05 -17.21 3.97
C VAL A 161 6.25 -16.44 5.02
N ILE A 162 6.74 -15.27 5.41
CA ILE A 162 6.08 -14.39 6.38
C ILE A 162 4.72 -13.91 5.86
N VAL A 163 4.67 -13.36 4.63
CA VAL A 163 3.43 -12.86 4.02
C VAL A 163 2.42 -14.00 3.81
N ALA A 164 2.86 -15.17 3.36
CA ALA A 164 2.00 -16.33 3.18
C ALA A 164 1.39 -16.78 4.51
N PHE A 165 2.19 -16.83 5.58
CA PHE A 165 1.71 -17.15 6.92
C PHE A 165 0.63 -16.17 7.40
N PHE A 166 0.83 -14.87 7.17
CA PHE A 166 -0.16 -13.84 7.52
C PHE A 166 -1.45 -13.93 6.70
N ALA A 167 -1.33 -14.12 5.39
CA ALA A 167 -2.46 -14.20 4.48
C ALA A 167 -3.38 -15.38 4.83
N ILE A 168 -2.79 -16.53 5.21
CA ILE A 168 -3.54 -17.74 5.54
C ILE A 168 -4.25 -17.60 6.90
N LEU A 169 -3.62 -16.99 7.90
CA LEU A 169 -4.17 -16.95 9.27
C LEU A 169 -5.21 -15.85 9.51
N GLY A 170 -5.09 -14.70 8.85
CA GLY A 170 -5.90 -13.52 9.17
C GLY A 170 -7.27 -13.45 8.47
N GLY A 171 -7.38 -13.97 7.24
CA GLY A 171 -8.51 -13.68 6.36
C GLY A 171 -8.69 -12.18 6.09
N MET A 172 -9.74 -11.78 5.36
CA MET A 172 -9.94 -10.37 4.99
C MET A 172 -10.06 -9.46 6.22
N LYS A 173 -10.75 -9.90 7.29
CA LYS A 173 -10.88 -9.10 8.51
C LYS A 173 -9.52 -8.81 9.15
N GLY A 174 -8.66 -9.82 9.31
CA GLY A 174 -7.31 -9.63 9.85
C GLY A 174 -6.43 -8.77 8.95
N ILE A 175 -6.51 -8.97 7.63
CA ILE A 175 -5.77 -8.17 6.65
C ILE A 175 -6.20 -6.70 6.73
N THR A 176 -7.50 -6.41 6.70
CA THR A 176 -8.00 -5.03 6.71
C THR A 176 -7.59 -4.27 7.97
N TRP A 177 -7.73 -4.86 9.15
CA TRP A 177 -7.29 -4.19 10.39
C TRP A 177 -5.77 -4.01 10.46
N THR A 178 -5.01 -4.95 9.90
CA THR A 178 -3.55 -4.81 9.78
C THR A 178 -3.20 -3.66 8.83
N GLN A 179 -3.89 -3.54 7.70
CA GLN A 179 -3.73 -2.43 6.75
C GLN A 179 -4.11 -1.08 7.35
N VAL A 180 -5.15 -1.02 8.19
CA VAL A 180 -5.49 0.22 8.94
C VAL A 180 -4.35 0.63 9.88
N ALA A 181 -3.74 -0.31 10.58
CA ALA A 181 -2.57 -0.02 11.43
C ALA A 181 -1.36 0.42 10.60
N GLN A 182 -1.12 -0.23 9.46
CA GLN A 182 -0.07 0.15 8.50
C GLN A 182 -0.29 1.55 7.93
N TYR A 183 -1.53 1.91 7.61
CA TYR A 183 -1.89 3.27 7.17
C TYR A 183 -1.40 4.32 8.18
N GLY A 184 -1.66 4.11 9.48
CA GLY A 184 -1.19 5.02 10.53
C GLY A 184 0.34 5.16 10.54
N VAL A 185 1.07 4.04 10.46
CA VAL A 185 2.54 4.04 10.41
C VAL A 185 3.06 4.79 9.19
N LEU A 186 2.48 4.55 8.02
CA LEU A 186 2.92 5.18 6.77
C LEU A 186 2.60 6.68 6.71
N ILE A 187 1.45 7.11 7.23
CA ILE A 187 1.11 8.54 7.31
C ILE A 187 2.09 9.27 8.22
N LEU A 188 2.44 8.70 9.38
CA LEU A 188 3.47 9.27 10.24
C LEU A 188 4.83 9.30 9.53
N ALA A 189 5.20 8.22 8.85
CA ALA A 189 6.46 8.14 8.11
C ALA A 189 6.58 9.19 7.01
N TYR A 190 5.48 9.56 6.34
CA TYR A 190 5.47 10.64 5.35
C TYR A 190 5.37 12.04 5.97
N LEU A 191 4.59 12.22 7.04
CA LEU A 191 4.38 13.54 7.64
C LEU A 191 5.63 14.05 8.36
N ILE A 192 6.39 13.19 9.05
CA ILE A 192 7.61 13.62 9.76
C ILE A 192 8.59 14.38 8.85
N PRO A 193 9.05 13.81 7.72
CA PRO A 193 9.94 14.52 6.81
C PRO A 193 9.24 15.69 6.12
N ALA A 194 7.96 15.58 5.75
CA ALA A 194 7.23 16.66 5.11
C ALA A 194 7.10 17.91 6.01
N VAL A 195 6.83 17.71 7.30
CA VAL A 195 6.78 18.78 8.32
C VAL A 195 8.16 19.39 8.50
N ALA A 196 9.20 18.57 8.65
CA ALA A 196 10.58 19.06 8.81
C ALA A 196 11.01 19.92 7.62
N ILE A 197 10.76 19.47 6.40
CA ILE A 197 11.05 20.23 5.17
C ILE A 197 10.22 21.51 5.13
N GLY A 198 8.92 21.46 5.47
CA GLY A 198 8.06 22.64 5.55
C GLY A 198 8.62 23.70 6.50
N ILE A 199 9.03 23.30 7.71
CA ILE A 199 9.63 24.21 8.70
C ILE A 199 10.93 24.82 8.16
N ILE A 200 11.82 23.99 7.59
CA ILE A 200 13.13 24.45 7.11
C ILE A 200 13.00 25.46 5.96
N ILE A 201 12.08 25.23 5.02
CA ILE A 201 11.98 26.05 3.81
C ILE A 201 11.06 27.27 3.98
N THR A 202 9.92 27.11 4.66
CA THR A 202 8.89 28.16 4.76
C THR A 202 8.61 28.63 6.18
N GLY A 203 9.13 27.93 7.20
CA GLY A 203 8.80 28.20 8.61
C GLY A 203 7.41 27.71 9.03
N ILE A 204 6.65 27.07 8.12
CA ILE A 204 5.29 26.59 8.38
C ILE A 204 5.32 25.08 8.69
N PRO A 205 4.85 24.64 9.87
CA PRO A 205 4.90 23.25 10.26
C PRO A 205 3.81 22.37 9.63
N ILE A 206 2.86 22.97 8.91
CA ILE A 206 1.77 22.25 8.25
C ILE A 206 2.17 22.05 6.78
N PRO A 207 2.49 20.82 6.34
CA PRO A 207 2.98 20.54 4.98
C PRO A 207 2.06 21.09 3.90
N GLN A 208 0.74 20.92 4.07
CA GLN A 208 -0.25 21.37 3.10
C GLN A 208 -0.20 22.89 2.91
N LEU A 209 -0.01 23.65 3.99
CA LEU A 209 0.12 25.10 3.90
C LEU A 209 1.50 25.51 3.38
N ALA A 210 2.55 24.83 3.84
CA ALA A 210 3.92 25.08 3.43
C ALA A 210 4.14 24.86 1.92
N PHE A 211 3.68 23.73 1.37
CA PHE A 211 3.91 23.33 -0.01
C PHE A 211 2.91 23.94 -1.01
N THR A 212 1.71 24.35 -0.57
CA THR A 212 0.70 24.93 -1.47
C THR A 212 0.72 26.46 -1.49
N PHE A 213 0.99 27.10 -0.36
CA PHE A 213 0.92 28.57 -0.23
C PHE A 213 2.25 29.24 0.13
N GLY A 214 3.31 28.47 0.37
CA GLY A 214 4.63 29.01 0.64
C GLY A 214 5.44 29.28 -0.63
N ASP A 215 6.50 30.09 -0.51
CA ASP A 215 7.45 30.42 -1.59
C ASP A 215 8.40 29.24 -1.94
N ILE A 216 7.90 28.01 -1.86
CA ILE A 216 8.68 26.78 -2.00
C ILE A 216 9.17 26.58 -3.42
N ILE A 217 8.35 26.89 -4.44
CA ILE A 217 8.74 26.71 -5.85
C ILE A 217 9.91 27.63 -6.23
N PRO A 218 9.89 28.95 -5.90
CA PRO A 218 11.06 29.82 -6.08
C PRO A 218 12.31 29.34 -5.35
N LYS A 219 12.18 28.89 -4.09
CA LYS A 219 13.31 28.46 -3.26
C LYS A 219 13.92 27.12 -3.70
N LEU A 220 13.10 26.17 -4.14
CA LEU A 220 13.57 24.88 -4.67
C LEU A 220 14.32 25.07 -6.00
N ASN A 221 13.83 25.94 -6.89
CA ASN A 221 14.52 26.24 -8.15
C ASN A 221 15.90 26.88 -7.90
N MET A 222 16.03 27.74 -6.90
CA MET A 222 17.32 28.32 -6.52
C MET A 222 18.28 27.27 -5.93
N ALA A 223 17.77 26.31 -5.15
CA ALA A 223 18.58 25.24 -4.56
C ALA A 223 18.99 24.14 -5.56
N GLN A 224 18.28 23.99 -6.67
CA GLN A 224 18.65 23.04 -7.74
C GLN A 224 19.68 23.61 -8.72
N LEU A 225 19.89 24.93 -8.74
CA LEU A 225 20.84 25.63 -9.59
C LEU A 225 22.22 25.87 -8.91
N SER A 226 22.36 25.49 -7.64
CA SER A 226 23.59 25.57 -6.83
C SER A 226 24.20 24.19 -6.61
#